data_AF-A0A1M5K1I8-F1
#
_entry.id   AF-A0A1M5K1I8-F1
#
_cell.length_a   1.000
_cell.length_b   1.000
_cell.length_c   1.000
_cell.angle_alpha   90.00
_cell.angle_beta   90.00
_cell.angle_gamma   90.00
#
_symmetry.space_group_name_H-M   'P 1'
#
loop_
_entity.id
_entity.type
_entity.pdbx_description
1 polymer ?
#
loop_
_entity_poly.entity_id
_entity_poly.type
_entity_poly.pdbx_seq_one_letter_code
_entity_poly.pdbx_strand_id
1 'polypeptide(L)'
;MIARVVHPYNLQKALEHVVSNRGSAGVDGVKVSQLKERFPNRKLQLLDDIAKGYYYSQPILGVEIPKGNGKVRLLGVPTTTDRVLQQSVSQVIAPLFETEFSSNSFGFRPNKNARQAVGQSQDYIHQGLNHIVDIDLKNFFDEVDHCLLLNLVYRKVKCKTTMRLIRKWLRAPIQIKGKLQKRRKGVPQGSPLSPLLSNILLHELDKEMTRRKYKFVRYADDFSIYCTSHNGAKATAQALVKFLKMKLKLIINEEKSGIKRPVRFTILGFGFVPTYKKGSKNDY
;
A
#
# COMPACT_ATOMS: atom_id res chain seq x y z
N MET A 1 12.59 8.54 18.67
CA MET A 1 12.17 7.83 17.43
C MET A 1 13.30 7.76 16.41
N ILE A 2 13.87 8.88 15.93
CA ILE A 2 14.96 8.83 14.93
C ILE A 2 16.14 7.94 15.39
N ALA A 3 16.52 8.00 16.68
CA ALA A 3 17.53 7.11 17.26
C ALA A 3 17.22 5.61 17.05
N ARG A 4 15.94 5.20 17.10
CA ARG A 4 15.52 3.81 16.80
C ARG A 4 15.64 3.50 15.30
N VAL A 5 15.31 4.45 14.43
CA VAL A 5 15.41 4.30 12.97
C VAL A 5 16.87 4.08 12.55
N VAL A 6 17.79 4.87 13.10
CA VAL A 6 19.22 4.82 12.76
C VAL A 6 20.03 3.87 13.64
N HIS A 7 19.37 3.16 14.57
CA HIS A 7 20.05 2.24 15.46
C HIS A 7 20.80 1.16 14.64
N PRO A 8 22.07 0.84 14.96
CA PRO A 8 22.87 -0.11 14.19
C PRO A 8 22.16 -1.44 13.92
N TYR A 9 21.52 -2.01 14.93
CA TYR A 9 20.74 -3.25 14.81
C TYR A 9 19.54 -3.12 13.86
N ASN A 10 18.80 -2.00 13.89
CA ASN A 10 17.66 -1.78 13.00
C ASN A 10 18.10 -1.58 11.55
N LEU A 11 19.21 -0.87 11.34
CA LEU A 11 19.81 -0.69 10.02
C LEU A 11 20.34 -2.01 9.45
N GLN A 12 20.94 -2.86 10.30
CA GLN A 12 21.40 -4.18 9.88
C GLN A 12 20.23 -5.06 9.42
N LYS A 13 19.14 -5.11 10.20
CA LYS A 13 17.91 -5.81 9.78
C LYS A 13 17.32 -5.24 8.49
N ALA A 14 17.33 -3.91 8.35
CA ALA A 14 16.87 -3.25 7.14
C ALA A 14 17.70 -3.67 5.91
N LEU A 15 19.02 -3.70 6.07
CA LEU A 15 19.97 -4.11 5.04
C LEU A 15 19.73 -5.57 4.62
N GLU A 16 19.64 -6.48 5.58
CA GLU A 16 19.37 -7.90 5.33
C GLU A 16 18.05 -8.12 4.59
N HIS A 17 17.00 -7.42 5.01
CA HIS A 17 15.69 -7.48 4.35
C HIS A 17 15.70 -6.92 2.92
N VAL A 18 16.41 -5.82 2.67
CA VAL A 18 16.57 -5.30 1.30
C VAL A 18 17.38 -6.27 0.45
N VAL A 19 18.37 -6.94 1.04
CA VAL A 19 19.17 -7.96 0.35
C VAL A 19 18.35 -9.19 -0.01
N SER A 20 17.54 -9.70 0.90
CA SER A 20 16.70 -10.88 0.66
C SER A 20 15.67 -10.66 -0.46
N ASN A 21 15.22 -9.41 -0.66
CA ASN A 21 14.21 -9.07 -1.66
C ASN A 21 14.74 -9.02 -3.10
N ARG A 22 16.06 -9.14 -3.34
CA ARG A 22 16.70 -9.25 -4.68
C ARG A 22 16.28 -8.20 -5.72
N GLY A 23 15.83 -7.02 -5.28
CA GLY A 23 15.30 -5.98 -6.18
C GLY A 23 16.34 -5.42 -7.16
N SER A 24 15.89 -4.89 -8.30
CA SER A 24 16.74 -4.21 -9.27
C SER A 24 17.44 -2.97 -8.70
N ALA A 25 18.49 -2.49 -9.36
CA ALA A 25 19.19 -1.26 -9.00
C ALA A 25 18.31 -0.02 -9.23
N GLY A 26 18.59 1.06 -8.49
CA GLY A 26 17.98 2.36 -8.72
C GLY A 26 18.74 3.15 -9.80
N VAL A 27 18.54 4.47 -9.82
CA VAL A 27 19.18 5.37 -10.79
C VAL A 27 20.71 5.40 -10.72
N ASP A 28 21.29 5.01 -9.57
CA ASP A 28 22.73 4.95 -9.32
C ASP A 28 23.39 3.66 -9.83
N GLY A 29 22.61 2.71 -10.36
CA GLY A 29 23.12 1.44 -10.87
C GLY A 29 23.66 0.48 -9.80
N VAL A 30 23.62 0.86 -8.52
CA VAL A 30 24.17 0.04 -7.43
C VAL A 30 23.24 -1.15 -7.18
N LYS A 31 23.76 -2.35 -7.43
CA LYS A 31 23.02 -3.61 -7.25
C LYS A 31 22.93 -3.99 -5.78
N VAL A 32 21.92 -4.80 -5.46
CA VAL A 32 21.73 -5.34 -4.10
C VAL A 32 22.92 -6.18 -3.64
N SER A 33 23.60 -6.89 -4.55
CA SER A 33 24.81 -7.67 -4.24
C SER A 33 25.96 -6.83 -3.70
N GLN A 34 26.06 -5.56 -4.13
CA GLN A 34 27.10 -4.62 -3.71
C GLN A 34 26.75 -3.91 -2.38
N LEU A 35 25.52 -4.09 -1.89
CA LEU A 35 24.99 -3.31 -0.78
C LEU A 35 25.65 -3.67 0.56
N LYS A 36 25.97 -4.95 0.77
CA LYS A 36 26.63 -5.43 2.00
C LYS A 36 28.02 -4.80 2.20
N GLU A 37 28.73 -4.53 1.11
CA GLU A 37 30.05 -3.92 1.13
C GLU A 37 29.96 -2.38 1.16
N ARG A 38 29.12 -1.78 0.30
CA ARG A 38 29.06 -0.32 0.14
C ARG A 38 28.34 0.41 1.27
N PHE A 39 27.29 -0.19 1.85
CA PHE A 39 26.48 0.50 2.84
C PHE A 39 27.26 0.80 4.13
N PRO A 40 28.02 -0.15 4.74
CA PRO A 40 28.84 0.13 5.92
C PRO A 40 29.84 1.27 5.72
N ASN A 41 30.52 1.33 4.56
CA ASN A 41 31.53 2.35 4.27
C ASN A 41 30.95 3.77 4.20
N ARG A 42 29.68 3.92 3.77
CA ARG A 42 29.01 5.22 3.67
C ARG A 42 28.09 5.53 4.87
N LYS A 43 27.89 4.56 5.77
CA LYS A 43 26.89 4.62 6.84
C LYS A 43 27.11 5.82 7.75
N LEU A 44 28.34 6.05 8.22
CA LEU A 44 28.62 7.14 9.17
C LEU A 44 28.29 8.51 8.58
N GLN A 45 28.76 8.78 7.35
CA GLN A 45 28.44 10.02 6.64
C GLN A 45 26.93 10.18 6.42
N LEU A 46 26.25 9.10 5.99
CA LEU A 46 24.81 9.13 5.76
C LEU A 46 24.02 9.47 7.04
N LEU A 47 24.46 8.95 8.19
CA LEU A 47 23.83 9.24 9.48
C LEU A 47 24.09 10.68 9.94
N ASP A 48 25.29 11.20 9.71
CA ASP A 48 25.62 12.60 9.97
C ASP A 48 24.79 13.55 9.10
N ASP A 49 24.66 13.24 7.81
CA ASP A 49 23.81 14.00 6.87
C ASP A 49 22.34 13.99 7.30
N ILE A 50 21.83 12.87 7.80
CA ILE A 50 20.46 12.78 8.34
C ILE A 50 20.31 13.63 9.59
N ALA A 51 21.29 13.59 10.50
CA ALA A 51 21.28 14.34 11.76
C ALA A 51 21.32 15.85 11.53
N LYS A 52 22.20 16.31 10.64
CA LYS A 52 22.35 17.72 10.25
C LYS A 52 21.28 18.20 9.27
N GLY A 53 20.54 17.28 8.66
CA GLY A 53 19.46 17.58 7.71
C GLY A 53 19.93 17.80 6.26
N TYR A 54 21.19 17.47 5.96
CA TYR A 54 21.80 17.53 4.63
C TYR A 54 21.50 16.31 3.77
N TYR A 55 20.87 15.26 4.30
CA TYR A 55 20.46 14.10 3.50
C TYR A 55 19.45 14.49 2.41
N TYR A 56 19.71 14.09 1.17
CA TYR A 56 18.77 14.17 0.05
C TYR A 56 18.55 12.79 -0.57
N SER A 57 17.28 12.45 -0.78
CA SER A 57 16.92 11.22 -1.50
C SER A 57 17.31 11.32 -2.95
N GLN A 58 17.81 10.24 -3.52
CA GLN A 58 18.09 10.16 -4.95
C GLN A 58 16.79 10.11 -5.75
N PRO A 59 16.81 10.50 -7.04
CA PRO A 59 15.71 10.23 -7.94
C PRO A 59 15.35 8.74 -7.96
N ILE A 60 14.07 8.46 -8.17
CA ILE A 60 13.53 7.11 -8.29
C ILE A 60 13.65 6.68 -9.75
N LEU A 61 14.09 5.46 -10.01
CA LEU A 61 14.16 4.92 -11.38
C LEU A 61 12.76 4.48 -11.83
N GLY A 62 12.26 5.06 -12.92
CA GLY A 62 11.01 4.67 -13.56
C GLY A 62 11.22 3.49 -14.49
N VAL A 63 10.56 2.38 -14.21
CA VAL A 63 10.61 1.15 -15.01
C VAL A 63 9.21 0.84 -15.55
N GLU A 64 9.05 0.84 -16.86
CA GLU A 64 7.80 0.45 -17.53
C GLU A 64 7.70 -1.08 -17.57
N ILE A 65 6.68 -1.63 -16.90
CA ILE A 65 6.37 -3.07 -16.96
C ILE A 65 5.13 -3.27 -17.82
N PRO A 66 5.15 -4.19 -18.81
CA PRO A 66 3.97 -4.53 -19.58
C PRO A 66 2.84 -5.03 -18.67
N LYS A 67 1.65 -4.49 -18.85
CA LYS A 67 0.40 -5.02 -18.31
C LYS A 67 -0.35 -5.69 -19.46
N GLY A 68 -1.22 -6.65 -19.16
CA GLY A 68 -2.13 -7.22 -20.15
C GLY A 68 -2.94 -6.12 -20.88
N ASN A 69 -3.29 -6.38 -22.14
CA ASN A 69 -4.03 -5.48 -23.04
C ASN A 69 -3.26 -4.21 -23.47
N GLY A 70 -1.94 -4.31 -23.67
CA GLY A 70 -1.10 -3.23 -24.23
C GLY A 70 -0.88 -2.03 -23.31
N LYS A 71 -1.39 -2.07 -22.07
CA LYS A 71 -1.15 -1.02 -21.07
C LYS A 71 0.22 -1.23 -20.41
N VAL A 72 0.83 -0.16 -19.91
CA VAL A 72 2.07 -0.24 -19.13
C VAL A 72 1.81 0.15 -17.67
N ARG A 73 2.53 -0.49 -16.75
CA ARG A 73 2.59 -0.15 -15.33
C ARG A 73 3.94 0.46 -15.04
N LEU A 74 3.96 1.71 -14.61
CA LEU A 74 5.19 2.38 -14.19
C LEU A 74 5.54 1.99 -12.75
N LEU A 75 6.65 1.29 -12.55
CA LEU A 75 7.25 1.10 -11.24
C LEU A 75 8.23 2.24 -10.94
N GLY A 76 8.34 2.57 -9.66
CA GLY A 76 9.33 3.49 -9.14
C GLY A 76 10.29 2.76 -8.21
N VAL A 77 11.52 2.52 -8.67
CA VAL A 77 12.57 1.80 -7.94
C VAL A 77 13.54 2.79 -7.29
N PRO A 78 13.53 2.96 -5.95
CA PRO A 78 14.53 3.78 -5.27
C PRO A 78 15.93 3.14 -5.33
N THR A 79 16.96 3.93 -5.04
CA THR A 79 18.33 3.38 -4.86
C THR A 79 18.36 2.35 -3.73
N THR A 80 19.32 1.43 -3.80
CA THR A 80 19.49 0.42 -2.75
C THR A 80 19.69 1.05 -1.37
N THR A 81 20.47 2.12 -1.28
CA THR A 81 20.67 2.91 -0.06
C THR A 81 19.35 3.49 0.47
N ASP A 82 18.55 4.11 -0.39
CA ASP A 82 17.26 4.68 0.01
C ASP A 82 16.27 3.60 0.43
N ARG A 83 16.31 2.41 -0.19
CA ARG A 83 15.49 1.26 0.24
C ARG A 83 15.86 0.81 1.65
N VAL A 84 17.15 0.80 2.02
CA VAL A 84 17.57 0.45 3.39
C VAL A 84 17.03 1.46 4.40
N LEU A 85 17.15 2.76 4.12
CA LEU A 85 16.60 3.79 5.00
C LEU A 85 15.07 3.77 5.08
N GLN A 86 14.39 3.52 3.96
CA GLN A 86 12.93 3.36 3.93
C GLN A 86 12.48 2.14 4.72
N GLN A 87 13.19 1.03 4.60
CA GLN A 87 12.95 -0.18 5.38
C GLN A 87 13.24 0.05 6.88
N SER A 88 14.29 0.79 7.23
CA SER A 88 14.61 1.12 8.62
C SER A 88 13.53 2.00 9.28
N VAL A 89 12.98 2.96 8.53
CA VAL A 89 11.82 3.75 8.95
C VAL A 89 10.60 2.86 9.10
N SER A 90 10.30 2.02 8.10
CA SER A 90 9.13 1.14 8.09
C SER A 90 9.11 0.21 9.32
N GLN A 91 10.23 -0.45 9.64
CA GLN A 91 10.35 -1.34 10.81
C GLN A 91 10.03 -0.65 12.13
N VAL A 92 10.36 0.64 12.27
CA VAL A 92 10.12 1.41 13.50
C VAL A 92 8.70 1.93 13.60
N ILE A 93 8.12 2.38 12.49
CA ILE A 93 6.80 3.03 12.52
C ILE A 93 5.65 2.06 12.28
N ALA A 94 5.85 0.94 11.55
CA ALA A 94 4.79 -0.03 11.27
C ALA A 94 4.09 -0.55 12.55
N PRO A 95 4.80 -0.92 13.64
CA PRO A 95 4.14 -1.36 14.87
C PRO A 95 3.22 -0.31 15.52
N LEU A 96 3.44 0.98 15.25
CA LEU A 96 2.62 2.07 15.78
C LEU A 96 1.24 2.15 15.10
N PHE A 97 1.12 1.60 13.89
CA PHE A 97 -0.12 1.59 13.11
C PHE A 97 -0.77 0.20 13.08
N GLU A 98 0.02 -0.87 13.16
CA GLU A 98 -0.45 -2.25 13.06
C GLU A 98 -1.51 -2.59 14.12
N THR A 99 -1.38 -2.01 15.32
CA THR A 99 -2.34 -2.19 16.43
C THR A 99 -3.71 -1.56 16.16
N GLU A 100 -3.81 -0.61 15.24
CA GLU A 100 -5.07 0.06 14.90
C GLU A 100 -5.70 -0.48 13.61
N PHE A 101 -4.89 -1.06 12.72
CA PHE A 101 -5.36 -1.54 11.44
C PHE A 101 -6.45 -2.61 11.58
N SER A 102 -7.55 -2.40 10.86
CA SER A 102 -8.73 -3.27 10.88
C SER A 102 -8.39 -4.73 10.65
N SER A 103 -9.03 -5.64 11.37
CA SER A 103 -8.87 -7.10 11.17
C SER A 103 -9.18 -7.55 9.75
N ASN A 104 -10.05 -6.80 9.05
CA ASN A 104 -10.48 -7.00 7.66
C ASN A 104 -9.53 -6.40 6.61
N SER A 105 -8.38 -5.86 7.04
CA SER A 105 -7.30 -5.42 6.16
C SER A 105 -6.17 -6.44 6.16
N PHE A 106 -5.84 -7.00 4.99
CA PHE A 106 -4.93 -8.14 4.88
C PHE A 106 -3.63 -7.82 4.11
N GLY A 107 -3.67 -6.84 3.21
CA GLY A 107 -2.56 -6.57 2.29
C GLY A 107 -1.32 -6.02 2.99
N PHE A 108 -0.16 -6.62 2.71
CA PHE A 108 1.16 -6.16 3.16
C PHE A 108 1.29 -5.99 4.69
N ARG A 109 0.63 -6.85 5.46
CA ARG A 109 0.67 -6.85 6.92
C ARG A 109 1.29 -8.13 7.48
N PRO A 110 1.97 -8.06 8.63
CA PRO A 110 2.53 -9.24 9.28
C PRO A 110 1.42 -10.25 9.59
N ASN A 111 1.69 -11.54 9.37
CA ASN A 111 0.77 -12.64 9.64
C ASN A 111 -0.59 -12.56 8.92
N LYS A 112 -0.68 -11.74 7.85
CA LYS A 112 -1.83 -11.62 6.98
C LYS A 112 -1.47 -12.06 5.56
N ASN A 113 -2.38 -12.73 4.88
CA ASN A 113 -2.16 -13.19 3.51
C ASN A 113 -3.44 -13.13 2.65
N ALA A 114 -3.27 -13.27 1.34
CA ALA A 114 -4.37 -13.23 0.37
C ALA A 114 -5.42 -14.32 0.62
N ARG A 115 -5.02 -15.53 1.02
CA ARG A 115 -5.96 -16.63 1.28
C ARG A 115 -6.90 -16.33 2.45
N GLN A 116 -6.42 -15.67 3.50
CA GLN A 116 -7.27 -15.24 4.61
C GLN A 116 -8.30 -14.19 4.16
N ALA A 117 -7.91 -13.27 3.26
CA ALA A 117 -8.85 -12.31 2.68
C ALA A 117 -9.94 -13.03 1.87
N VAL A 118 -9.56 -13.99 1.02
CA VAL A 118 -10.51 -14.79 0.24
C VAL A 118 -11.42 -15.64 1.13
N GLY A 119 -10.88 -16.27 2.18
CA GLY A 119 -11.68 -17.03 3.15
C GLY A 119 -12.71 -16.15 3.84
N GLN A 120 -12.33 -14.95 4.29
CA GLN A 120 -13.26 -14.00 4.89
C GLN A 120 -14.36 -13.55 3.91
N SER A 121 -14.01 -13.37 2.63
CA SER A 121 -14.98 -13.11 1.56
C SER A 121 -15.97 -14.26 1.39
N GLN A 122 -15.48 -15.50 1.39
CA GLN A 122 -16.30 -16.71 1.29
C GLN A 122 -17.27 -16.81 2.48
N ASP A 123 -16.79 -16.57 3.70
CA ASP A 123 -17.63 -16.59 4.91
C ASP A 123 -18.80 -15.60 4.81
N TYR A 124 -18.55 -14.39 4.30
CA TYR A 124 -19.63 -13.41 4.11
C TYR A 124 -20.63 -13.84 3.04
N ILE A 125 -20.16 -14.46 1.96
CA ILE A 125 -21.02 -15.01 0.90
C ILE A 125 -21.92 -16.13 1.48
N HIS A 126 -21.35 -17.06 2.26
CA HIS A 126 -22.12 -18.13 2.93
C HIS A 126 -23.15 -17.61 3.93
N GLN A 127 -22.90 -16.45 4.56
CA GLN A 127 -23.87 -15.75 5.40
C GLN A 127 -25.03 -15.11 4.61
N GLY A 128 -25.07 -15.27 3.28
CA GLY A 128 -26.12 -14.73 2.42
C GLY A 128 -25.87 -13.29 1.94
N LEU A 129 -24.69 -12.72 2.18
CA LEU A 129 -24.32 -11.36 1.77
C LEU A 129 -23.90 -11.31 0.30
N ASN A 130 -24.81 -11.71 -0.58
CA ASN A 130 -24.55 -12.04 -1.98
C ASN A 130 -24.59 -10.83 -2.94
N HIS A 131 -24.69 -9.61 -2.43
CA HIS A 131 -24.53 -8.39 -3.23
C HIS A 131 -23.22 -7.72 -2.87
N ILE A 132 -22.21 -7.90 -3.72
CA ILE A 132 -20.83 -7.50 -3.47
C ILE A 132 -20.59 -6.16 -4.15
N VAL A 133 -20.34 -5.12 -3.38
CA VAL A 133 -19.86 -3.82 -3.88
C VAL A 133 -18.36 -3.95 -4.10
N ASP A 134 -17.94 -3.81 -5.35
CA ASP A 134 -16.54 -3.85 -5.78
C ASP A 134 -16.18 -2.48 -6.36
N ILE A 135 -15.20 -1.80 -5.77
CA ILE A 135 -14.80 -0.44 -6.16
C ILE A 135 -13.31 -0.46 -6.51
N ASP A 136 -13.01 -0.19 -7.78
CA ASP A 136 -11.64 -0.10 -8.29
C ASP A 136 -11.14 1.35 -8.21
N LEU A 137 -9.96 1.56 -7.63
CA LEU A 137 -9.33 2.87 -7.52
C LEU A 137 -8.44 3.13 -8.74
N LYS A 138 -8.74 4.19 -9.50
CA LYS A 138 -7.99 4.54 -10.70
C LYS A 138 -6.60 5.05 -10.33
N ASN A 139 -5.56 4.33 -10.78
CA ASN A 139 -4.15 4.69 -10.57
C ASN A 139 -3.83 5.05 -9.11
N PHE A 140 -4.35 4.29 -8.15
CA PHE A 140 -4.27 4.60 -6.71
C PHE A 140 -2.89 5.12 -6.27
N PHE A 141 -1.83 4.38 -6.58
CA PHE A 141 -0.47 4.75 -6.18
C PHE A 141 0.03 6.04 -6.82
N ASP A 142 -0.53 6.51 -7.93
CA ASP A 142 -0.14 7.78 -8.57
C ASP A 142 -0.97 8.96 -8.04
N GLU A 143 -2.14 8.68 -7.45
CA GLU A 143 -3.12 9.69 -7.04
C GLU A 143 -3.06 10.07 -5.56
N VAL A 144 -2.30 9.36 -4.71
CA VAL A 144 -2.21 9.64 -3.26
C VAL A 144 -1.77 11.09 -2.96
N ASP A 145 -2.63 11.87 -2.31
CA ASP A 145 -2.30 13.24 -1.86
C ASP A 145 -1.24 13.21 -0.74
N HIS A 146 -0.10 13.85 -0.99
CA HIS A 146 1.03 13.86 -0.05
C HIS A 146 0.72 14.61 1.25
N CYS A 147 -0.05 15.70 1.19
CA CYS A 147 -0.37 16.50 2.37
C CYS A 147 -1.29 15.72 3.29
N LEU A 148 -2.33 15.09 2.74
CA LEU A 148 -3.23 14.21 3.46
C LEU A 148 -2.45 13.04 4.10
N LEU A 149 -1.67 12.32 3.30
CA LEU A 149 -0.89 11.17 3.79
C LEU A 149 0.08 11.57 4.91
N LEU A 150 0.85 12.66 4.72
CA LEU A 150 1.79 13.13 5.75
C LEU A 150 1.06 13.56 7.03
N ASN A 151 -0.13 14.15 6.94
CA ASN A 151 -0.95 14.48 8.10
C ASN A 151 -1.40 13.23 8.85
N LEU A 152 -1.82 12.17 8.13
CA LEU A 152 -2.18 10.89 8.75
C LEU A 152 -0.98 10.24 9.46
N VAL A 153 0.18 10.19 8.80
CA VAL A 153 1.41 9.67 9.40
C VAL A 153 1.79 10.48 10.64
N TYR A 154 1.68 11.82 10.59
CA TYR A 154 1.99 12.71 11.70
C TYR A 154 1.11 12.50 12.93
N ARG A 155 -0.07 11.89 12.81
CA ARG A 155 -0.91 11.56 13.99
C ARG A 155 -0.15 10.67 14.99
N LYS A 156 0.69 9.75 14.49
CA LYS A 156 1.48 8.82 15.32
C LYS A 156 2.98 9.09 15.31
N VAL A 157 3.51 9.66 14.22
CA VAL A 157 4.94 9.92 14.03
C VAL A 157 5.24 11.40 14.23
N LYS A 158 5.53 11.80 15.47
CA LYS A 158 5.84 13.21 15.82
C LYS A 158 7.29 13.63 15.58
N CYS A 159 8.16 12.67 15.26
CA CYS A 159 9.58 12.95 15.08
C CYS A 159 9.84 13.72 13.78
N LYS A 160 10.28 14.99 13.92
CA LYS A 160 10.53 15.91 12.81
C LYS A 160 11.48 15.33 11.75
N THR A 161 12.59 14.70 12.18
CA THR A 161 13.58 14.12 11.26
C THR A 161 13.00 12.95 10.47
N THR A 162 12.29 12.02 11.13
CA THR A 162 11.62 10.90 10.45
C THR A 162 10.57 11.40 9.45
N MET A 163 9.74 12.37 9.83
CA MET A 163 8.77 12.98 8.92
C MET A 163 9.43 13.67 7.72
N ARG A 164 10.58 14.32 7.93
CA ARG A 164 11.37 14.95 6.86
C ARG A 164 11.88 13.91 5.86
N LEU A 165 12.35 12.75 6.34
CA LEU A 165 12.77 11.63 5.47
C LEU A 165 11.62 11.10 4.62
N ILE A 166 10.48 10.80 5.24
CA ILE A 166 9.28 10.32 4.54
C ILE A 166 8.84 11.33 3.47
N ARG A 167 8.80 12.61 3.81
CA ARG A 167 8.46 13.68 2.86
C ARG A 167 9.46 13.79 1.71
N LYS A 168 10.77 13.65 1.97
CA LYS A 168 11.80 13.67 0.92
C LYS A 168 11.60 12.52 -0.06
N TRP A 169 11.37 11.29 0.43
CA TRP A 169 11.10 10.14 -0.45
C TRP A 169 9.81 10.26 -1.25
N LEU A 170 8.71 10.73 -0.63
CA LEU A 170 7.46 10.96 -1.35
C LEU A 170 7.61 11.95 -2.50
N ARG A 171 8.44 12.98 -2.31
CA ARG A 171 8.67 14.05 -3.29
C ARG A 171 9.88 13.82 -4.21
N ALA A 172 10.60 12.72 -4.03
CA ALA A 172 11.72 12.38 -4.90
C ALA A 172 11.23 12.34 -6.36
N PRO A 173 11.95 13.00 -7.29
CA PRO A 173 11.58 12.97 -8.70
C PRO A 173 11.73 11.55 -9.24
N ILE A 174 10.97 11.21 -10.28
CA ILE A 174 11.11 9.94 -10.99
C ILE A 174 11.83 10.18 -12.32
N GLN A 175 12.81 9.36 -12.62
CA GLN A 175 13.57 9.39 -13.87
C GLN A 175 12.96 8.37 -14.84
N ILE A 176 12.36 8.86 -15.94
CA ILE A 176 11.75 8.02 -16.98
C ILE A 176 12.48 8.33 -18.28
N LYS A 177 13.06 7.30 -18.92
CA LYS A 177 13.78 7.44 -20.21
C LYS A 177 14.80 8.59 -20.17
N GLY A 178 15.58 8.65 -19.09
CA GLY A 178 16.60 9.68 -18.86
C GLY A 178 16.10 11.05 -18.39
N LYS A 179 14.78 11.30 -18.39
CA LYS A 179 14.20 12.60 -18.01
C LYS A 179 13.67 12.59 -16.59
N LEU A 180 14.04 13.59 -15.79
CA LEU A 180 13.53 13.78 -14.43
C LEU A 180 12.15 14.44 -14.45
N GLN A 181 11.19 13.80 -13.78
CA GLN A 181 9.83 14.31 -13.61
C GLN A 181 9.56 14.56 -12.13
N LYS A 182 9.11 15.78 -11.82
CA LYS A 182 8.75 16.17 -10.45
C LYS A 182 7.48 15.46 -10.02
N ARG A 183 7.48 14.89 -8.81
CA ARG A 183 6.29 14.27 -8.21
C ARG A 183 5.63 15.23 -7.21
N ARG A 184 4.30 15.34 -7.30
CA ARG A 184 3.47 16.18 -6.42
C ARG A 184 2.39 15.38 -5.66
N LYS A 185 2.12 14.18 -6.13
CA LYS A 185 1.21 13.19 -5.57
C LYS A 185 1.75 11.78 -5.83
N GLY A 186 1.12 10.80 -5.23
CA GLY A 186 1.42 9.38 -5.36
C GLY A 186 2.50 8.85 -4.42
N VAL A 187 2.55 7.53 -4.29
CA VAL A 187 3.55 6.73 -3.58
C VAL A 187 4.25 5.82 -4.59
N PRO A 188 5.60 5.71 -4.58
CA PRO A 188 6.31 4.94 -5.59
C PRO A 188 6.09 3.43 -5.42
N GLN A 189 5.65 2.77 -6.49
CA GLN A 189 5.45 1.33 -6.53
C GLN A 189 6.82 0.63 -6.67
N GLY A 190 7.32 0.04 -5.59
CA GLY A 190 8.68 -0.53 -5.52
C GLY A 190 9.51 -0.02 -4.34
N SER A 191 9.01 0.98 -3.61
CA SER A 191 9.58 1.39 -2.32
C SER A 191 9.12 0.45 -1.18
N PRO A 192 10.03 0.04 -0.28
CA PRO A 192 9.67 -0.73 0.92
C PRO A 192 8.70 -0.02 1.87
N LEU A 193 8.62 1.31 1.82
CA LEU A 193 7.76 2.09 2.70
C LEU A 193 6.35 2.29 2.13
N SER A 194 6.19 2.26 0.80
CA SER A 194 4.92 2.52 0.13
C SER A 194 3.76 1.64 0.60
N PRO A 195 3.91 0.32 0.79
CA PRO A 195 2.80 -0.52 1.26
C PRO A 195 2.21 -0.07 2.60
N LEU A 196 3.08 0.29 3.56
CA LEU A 196 2.65 0.81 4.85
C LEU A 196 1.93 2.16 4.70
N LEU A 197 2.48 3.08 3.89
CA LEU A 197 1.86 4.38 3.65
C LEU A 197 0.48 4.27 3.00
N SER A 198 0.34 3.36 2.02
CA SER A 198 -0.94 3.05 1.40
C SER A 198 -1.95 2.50 2.42
N ASN A 199 -1.52 1.60 3.30
CA ASN A 199 -2.37 1.09 4.38
C ASN A 199 -2.77 2.17 5.39
N ILE A 200 -1.87 3.08 5.75
CA ILE A 200 -2.19 4.22 6.65
C ILE A 200 -3.30 5.10 6.04
N LEU A 201 -3.22 5.39 4.74
CA LEU A 201 -4.26 6.16 4.05
C LEU A 201 -5.60 5.41 4.02
N LEU A 202 -5.59 4.17 3.56
CA LEU A 202 -6.80 3.36 3.39
C LEU A 202 -7.37 2.85 4.71
N HIS A 203 -6.63 2.96 5.81
CA HIS A 203 -7.19 2.69 7.13
C HIS A 203 -8.30 3.68 7.50
N GLU A 204 -8.27 4.92 7.00
CA GLU A 204 -9.39 5.86 7.21
C GLU A 204 -10.68 5.37 6.51
N LEU A 205 -10.56 4.67 5.37
CA LEU A 205 -11.67 3.98 4.73
C LEU A 205 -12.16 2.80 5.59
N ASP A 206 -11.24 1.98 6.12
CA ASP A 206 -11.59 0.86 7.01
C ASP A 206 -12.38 1.34 8.24
N LYS A 207 -11.97 2.47 8.83
CA LYS A 207 -12.65 3.09 9.98
C LYS A 207 -14.06 3.52 9.62
N GLU A 208 -14.25 4.14 8.45
CA GLU A 208 -15.58 4.54 7.99
C GLU A 208 -16.48 3.34 7.72
N MET A 209 -15.96 2.28 7.08
CA MET A 209 -16.72 1.04 6.85
C MET A 209 -17.08 0.35 8.16
N THR A 210 -16.15 0.31 9.12
CA THR A 210 -16.37 -0.25 10.46
C THR A 210 -17.41 0.55 11.24
N ARG A 211 -17.33 1.89 11.21
CA ARG A 211 -18.32 2.79 11.84
C ARG A 211 -19.73 2.56 11.30
N ARG A 212 -19.84 2.27 10.00
CA ARG A 212 -21.11 1.95 9.33
C ARG A 212 -21.53 0.49 9.47
N LYS A 213 -20.75 -0.33 10.18
CA LYS A 213 -20.97 -1.78 10.40
C LYS A 213 -21.04 -2.59 9.09
N TYR A 214 -20.31 -2.16 8.07
CA TYR A 214 -20.22 -2.89 6.81
C TYR A 214 -19.37 -4.16 6.97
N LYS A 215 -19.75 -5.22 6.26
CA LYS A 215 -18.95 -6.44 6.13
C LYS A 215 -18.04 -6.26 4.92
N PHE A 216 -16.74 -6.18 5.13
CA PHE A 216 -15.80 -5.86 4.05
C PHE A 216 -14.52 -6.67 4.17
N VAL A 217 -13.80 -6.76 3.06
CA VAL A 217 -12.46 -7.30 2.94
C VAL A 217 -11.62 -6.30 2.16
N ARG A 218 -10.41 -6.00 2.62
CA ARG A 218 -9.45 -5.17 1.90
C ARG A 218 -8.08 -5.81 1.83
N TYR A 219 -7.49 -5.80 0.64
CA TYR A 219 -6.11 -6.16 0.38
C TYR A 219 -5.44 -5.05 -0.42
N ALA A 220 -4.60 -4.25 0.24
CA ALA A 220 -4.03 -3.03 -0.33
C ALA A 220 -5.14 -2.07 -0.79
N ASP A 221 -5.16 -1.72 -2.08
CA ASP A 221 -6.17 -0.88 -2.75
C ASP A 221 -7.37 -1.66 -3.30
N ASP A 222 -7.30 -2.99 -3.35
CA ASP A 222 -8.43 -3.86 -3.69
C ASP A 222 -9.31 -4.08 -2.46
N PHE A 223 -10.60 -3.75 -2.55
CA PHE A 223 -11.55 -3.96 -1.46
C PHE A 223 -12.96 -4.25 -1.97
N SER A 224 -13.69 -5.02 -1.17
CA SER A 224 -15.06 -5.41 -1.46
C SER A 224 -15.93 -5.33 -0.21
N ILE A 225 -17.21 -5.01 -0.39
CA ILE A 225 -18.20 -4.90 0.68
C ILE A 225 -19.37 -5.82 0.37
N TYR A 226 -19.83 -6.56 1.36
CA TYR A 226 -20.80 -7.64 1.22
C TYR A 226 -22.13 -7.19 1.84
N CYS A 227 -23.20 -7.23 1.04
CA CYS A 227 -24.52 -6.72 1.40
C CYS A 227 -25.61 -7.79 1.19
N THR A 228 -26.68 -7.71 1.98
CA THR A 228 -27.83 -8.62 1.90
C THR A 228 -28.75 -8.34 0.72
N SER A 229 -28.85 -7.09 0.27
CA SER A 229 -29.75 -6.69 -0.82
C SER A 229 -29.06 -5.77 -1.82
N HIS A 230 -29.57 -5.76 -3.06
CA HIS A 230 -29.06 -4.88 -4.12
C HIS A 230 -29.22 -3.39 -3.77
N ASN A 231 -30.35 -3.00 -3.17
CA ASN A 231 -30.59 -1.62 -2.74
C ASN A 231 -29.61 -1.20 -1.64
N GLY A 232 -29.34 -2.09 -0.67
CA GLY A 232 -28.32 -1.85 0.36
C GLY A 232 -26.92 -1.71 -0.22
N ALA A 233 -26.57 -2.53 -1.21
CA ALA A 233 -25.30 -2.43 -1.94
C ALA A 233 -25.18 -1.09 -2.70
N LYS A 234 -26.26 -0.64 -3.36
CA LYS A 234 -26.29 0.66 -4.07
C LYS A 234 -26.08 1.84 -3.11
N ALA A 235 -26.80 1.87 -1.99
CA ALA A 235 -26.63 2.90 -0.97
C ALA A 235 -25.22 2.90 -0.37
N THR A 236 -24.67 1.70 -0.12
CA THR A 236 -23.30 1.50 0.37
C THR A 236 -22.27 2.05 -0.62
N ALA A 237 -22.38 1.70 -1.90
CA ALA A 237 -21.50 2.18 -2.96
C ALA A 237 -21.50 3.71 -3.05
N GLN A 238 -22.69 4.34 -3.07
CA GLN A 238 -22.81 5.80 -3.12
C GLN A 238 -22.15 6.48 -1.93
N ALA A 239 -22.35 5.96 -0.71
CA ALA A 239 -21.74 6.50 0.50
C ALA A 239 -20.19 6.41 0.46
N LEU A 240 -19.65 5.27 0.03
CA LEU A 240 -18.19 5.08 -0.04
C LEU A 240 -17.56 5.86 -1.18
N VAL A 241 -18.22 5.96 -2.34
CA VAL A 241 -17.79 6.83 -3.46
C VAL A 241 -17.65 8.27 -2.98
N LYS A 242 -18.64 8.79 -2.25
CA LYS A 242 -18.59 10.13 -1.67
C LYS A 242 -17.44 10.27 -0.68
N PHE A 243 -17.22 9.29 0.19
CA PHE A 243 -16.13 9.32 1.17
C PHE A 243 -14.75 9.31 0.49
N LEU A 244 -14.53 8.41 -0.47
CA LEU A 244 -13.29 8.29 -1.23
C LEU A 244 -12.94 9.60 -1.96
N LYS A 245 -13.91 10.17 -2.68
CA LYS A 245 -13.73 11.43 -3.43
C LYS A 245 -13.49 12.63 -2.48
N MET A 246 -14.31 12.78 -1.44
CA MET A 246 -14.30 14.00 -0.61
C MET A 246 -13.29 13.97 0.55
N LYS A 247 -13.04 12.81 1.15
CA LYS A 247 -12.17 12.68 2.34
C LYS A 247 -10.78 12.18 1.98
N LEU A 248 -10.68 11.20 1.09
CA LEU A 248 -9.39 10.63 0.68
C LEU A 248 -8.83 11.22 -0.61
N LYS A 249 -9.62 12.01 -1.34
CA LYS A 249 -9.27 12.61 -2.63
C LYS A 249 -8.81 11.57 -3.67
N LEU A 250 -9.39 10.37 -3.60
CA LEU A 250 -9.06 9.28 -4.51
C LEU A 250 -10.02 9.24 -5.69
N ILE A 251 -9.49 8.84 -6.85
CA ILE A 251 -10.25 8.72 -8.10
C ILE A 251 -10.73 7.28 -8.22
N ILE A 252 -12.00 7.12 -8.57
CA ILE A 252 -12.64 5.82 -8.76
C ILE A 252 -12.66 5.49 -10.25
N ASN A 253 -12.46 4.23 -10.57
CA ASN A 253 -12.62 3.70 -11.90
C ASN A 253 -14.05 3.20 -12.08
N GLU A 254 -14.91 4.05 -12.63
CA GLU A 254 -16.35 3.79 -12.75
C GLU A 254 -16.65 2.61 -13.69
N GLU A 255 -15.81 2.36 -14.70
CA GLU A 255 -15.96 1.23 -15.63
C GLU A 255 -15.72 -0.13 -14.96
N LYS A 256 -14.85 -0.17 -13.95
CA LYS A 256 -14.49 -1.42 -13.25
C LYS A 256 -15.22 -1.61 -11.92
N SER A 257 -15.80 -0.54 -11.41
CA SER A 257 -16.56 -0.55 -10.17
C SER A 257 -18.00 -0.97 -10.42
N GLY A 258 -18.61 -1.70 -9.49
CA GLY A 258 -19.99 -2.12 -9.63
C GLY A 258 -20.48 -3.04 -8.52
N ILE A 259 -21.75 -3.42 -8.60
CA ILE A 259 -22.34 -4.42 -7.72
C ILE A 259 -22.34 -5.76 -8.45
N LYS A 260 -21.67 -6.74 -7.87
CA LYS A 260 -21.47 -8.08 -8.43
C LYS A 260 -22.18 -9.13 -7.57
N ARG A 261 -22.55 -10.24 -8.21
CA ARG A 261 -22.95 -11.48 -7.53
C ARG A 261 -21.71 -12.36 -7.36
N PRO A 262 -21.66 -13.28 -6.38
CA PRO A 262 -20.49 -14.14 -6.15
C PRO A 262 -19.93 -14.79 -7.41
N VAL A 263 -20.80 -15.35 -8.26
CA VAL A 263 -20.44 -16.02 -9.52
C VAL A 263 -19.78 -15.12 -10.59
N ARG A 264 -19.90 -13.79 -10.45
CA ARG A 264 -19.30 -12.79 -11.35
C ARG A 264 -18.25 -11.94 -10.64
N PHE A 265 -17.90 -12.32 -9.41
CA PHE A 265 -16.94 -11.61 -8.59
C PHE A 265 -15.64 -12.39 -8.53
N THR A 266 -14.53 -11.68 -8.68
CA THR A 266 -13.19 -12.21 -8.49
C THR A 266 -12.44 -11.30 -7.53
N ILE A 267 -11.68 -11.88 -6.62
CA ILE A 267 -10.84 -11.17 -5.66
C ILE A 267 -9.48 -11.86 -5.60
N LEU A 268 -8.41 -11.09 -5.75
CA LEU A 268 -7.02 -11.60 -5.65
C LEU A 268 -6.73 -12.82 -6.54
N GLY A 269 -7.42 -12.93 -7.69
CA GLY A 269 -7.27 -14.03 -8.65
C GLY A 269 -8.17 -15.25 -8.38
N PHE A 270 -9.02 -15.22 -7.34
CA PHE A 270 -9.96 -16.29 -7.01
C PHE A 270 -11.38 -15.88 -7.42
N GLY A 271 -12.13 -16.81 -8.01
CA GLY A 271 -13.57 -16.69 -8.25
C GLY A 271 -14.38 -17.61 -7.34
N PHE A 272 -15.68 -17.36 -7.25
CA PHE A 272 -16.61 -18.16 -6.42
C PHE A 272 -17.59 -18.92 -7.31
N VAL A 273 -17.77 -20.21 -7.04
CA VAL A 273 -18.67 -21.10 -7.79
C VAL A 273 -19.68 -21.74 -6.84
N PRO A 274 -20.96 -21.86 -7.21
CA PRO A 274 -21.92 -22.49 -6.33
C PRO A 274 -21.60 -23.98 -6.18
N THR A 275 -21.66 -24.50 -4.96
CA THR A 275 -21.61 -25.93 -4.70
C THR A 275 -23.03 -26.46 -4.51
N TYR A 276 -23.41 -27.47 -5.29
CA TYR A 276 -24.72 -28.11 -5.13
C TYR A 276 -24.59 -29.24 -4.11
N LYS A 277 -25.20 -29.07 -2.93
CA LYS A 277 -25.54 -30.16 -2.02
C LYS A 277 -27.06 -30.22 -1.88
N LYS A 278 -27.63 -31.43 -2.00
CA LYS A 278 -29.07 -31.65 -1.89
C LYS A 278 -29.53 -31.17 -0.50
N GLY A 279 -30.31 -30.09 -0.46
CA GLY A 279 -30.82 -29.48 0.77
C GLY A 279 -30.18 -28.14 1.18
N SER A 280 -29.08 -27.69 0.56
CA SER A 280 -28.50 -26.37 0.81
C SER A 280 -28.65 -25.43 -0.40
N LYS A 281 -29.07 -24.19 -0.14
CA LYS A 281 -29.11 -23.09 -1.11
C LYS A 281 -28.04 -22.07 -0.71
N ASN A 282 -27.23 -21.61 -1.67
CA ASN A 282 -26.17 -20.59 -1.52
C ASN A 282 -24.87 -21.06 -0.84
N ASP A 283 -24.50 -22.34 -0.95
CA ASP A 283 -23.13 -22.77 -0.64
C ASP A 283 -22.20 -22.45 -1.82
N TYR A 284 -21.01 -21.91 -1.54
CA TYR A 284 -20.02 -21.42 -2.53
C TYR A 284 -18.58 -21.89 -2.25
#